data_AF-A0A9F3W1I0-F1
#
_entry.id   AF-A0A9F3W1I0-F1
#
_cell.length_a   1.000
_cell.length_b   1.000
_cell.length_c   1.000
_cell.angle_alpha   90.00
_cell.angle_beta   90.00
_cell.angle_gamma   90.00
#
_symmetry.space_group_name_H-M   'P 1'
#
loop_
_entity.id
_entity.type
_entity.pdbx_description
1 polymer ?
#
loop_
_entity_poly.entity_id
_entity_poly.type
_entity_poly.pdbx_seq_one_letter_code
_entity_poly.pdbx_strand_id
1 'polypeptide(L)'
;MDATSKPHQIPPEMGVYAEKHSIFQIMQSLMEALLMSRPANPIDFMIEHLKKDNEEVPRVFIVGPPASGKTTIARWICKHLSAIYLCPEQLVHSKRLKRAKEAMAHQTHGEKIPDELWAYLLQERLRSVDCEMDGWVLDGFPQTRTQALELQTLGIVPRHLVVLYAPDTVLIERNLGKLVDPITQEVYHTTFDWPADFTVQKRLVKPGDISEQATARRLLESHRHIPGIIQTYQNNYKAINADQPCADVFAQALHFVQSRPRSNAPFTPRILLLGPPGSGKSLQAALLAQKYGVVNIFFGDLLREKVAGGTAVGNVIKPFFERGYPVNDSLALHVLKDRLAQEDCLAYGWVLHGFPRDVDQASLFKQIGTEPNRVFFLNLPTEVALQRICQRATDPVSGERYHTIYKPPVDEEVHQRLRRNPKDAPSQVERKMDICNQQVADLEEHYEGSIFLNADQDPYTIFEYIESCLIKPLPVAKL
;
A
#
# COMPACT_ATOMS: atom_id res chain seq x y z
N MET A 1 24.21 -34.87 21.95
CA MET A 1 23.25 -34.36 20.95
C MET A 1 24.00 -33.35 20.13
N ASP A 2 24.12 -33.61 18.83
CA ASP A 2 24.94 -32.82 17.91
C ASP A 2 24.37 -31.39 17.81
N ALA A 3 25.21 -30.38 18.05
CA ALA A 3 24.76 -28.98 18.04
C ALA A 3 24.35 -28.51 16.63
N THR A 4 24.72 -29.28 15.60
CA THR A 4 24.39 -29.06 14.19
C THR A 4 23.02 -29.59 13.78
N SER A 5 22.34 -30.38 14.62
CA SER A 5 21.01 -30.94 14.31
C SER A 5 19.85 -30.14 14.91
N LYS A 6 20.11 -29.02 15.59
CA LYS A 6 19.04 -28.10 15.99
C LYS A 6 18.62 -27.30 14.75
N PRO A 7 17.34 -27.32 14.34
CA PRO A 7 16.89 -26.41 13.29
C PRO A 7 17.24 -24.99 13.73
N HIS A 8 17.82 -24.19 12.84
CA HIS A 8 18.06 -22.77 13.08
C HIS A 8 16.71 -22.11 13.33
N GLN A 9 16.32 -21.98 14.60
CA GLN A 9 15.12 -21.26 14.98
C GLN A 9 15.44 -19.77 14.88
N ILE A 10 14.98 -19.15 13.80
CA ILE A 10 14.93 -17.70 13.69
C ILE A 10 13.98 -17.22 14.77
N PRO A 11 14.43 -16.40 15.75
CA PRO A 11 13.55 -15.90 16.78
C PRO A 11 12.42 -15.08 16.15
N PRO A 12 11.16 -15.23 16.60
CA PRO A 12 10.02 -14.49 16.04
C PRO A 12 10.19 -12.97 16.13
N GLU A 13 10.97 -12.49 17.10
CA GLU A 13 11.31 -11.08 17.28
C GLU A 13 12.16 -10.53 16.11
N MET A 14 12.88 -11.39 15.38
CA MET A 14 13.71 -10.97 14.25
C MET A 14 12.85 -10.42 13.10
N GLY A 15 11.72 -11.05 12.79
CA GLY A 15 10.82 -10.59 11.73
C GLY A 15 10.22 -9.21 12.06
N VAL A 16 9.81 -9.02 13.32
CA VAL A 16 9.27 -7.75 13.79
C VAL A 16 10.32 -6.65 13.79
N TYR A 17 11.54 -6.95 14.26
CA TYR A 17 12.66 -6.02 14.20
C TYR A 17 12.99 -5.65 12.75
N ALA A 18 13.04 -6.63 11.85
CA ALA A 18 13.33 -6.42 10.44
C ALA A 18 12.26 -5.56 9.75
N GLU A 19 10.98 -5.77 10.02
CA GLU A 19 9.92 -4.90 9.51
C GLU A 19 10.01 -3.48 10.08
N LYS A 20 10.16 -3.34 11.40
CA LYS A 20 10.24 -2.05 12.10
C LYS A 20 11.38 -1.17 11.58
N HIS A 21 12.53 -1.78 11.34
CA HIS A 21 13.73 -1.10 10.85
C HIS A 21 13.89 -1.18 9.32
N SER A 22 12.85 -1.64 8.60
CA SER A 22 12.86 -1.78 7.14
C SER A 22 14.03 -2.60 6.57
N ILE A 23 14.54 -3.55 7.35
CA ILE A 23 15.73 -4.35 7.01
C ILE A 23 15.48 -5.20 5.77
N PHE A 24 14.28 -5.75 5.60
CA PHE A 24 13.95 -6.50 4.39
C PHE A 24 14.04 -5.63 3.13
N GLN A 25 13.61 -4.37 3.21
CA GLN A 25 13.72 -3.41 2.12
C GLN A 25 15.17 -3.02 1.85
N ILE A 26 15.94 -2.73 2.90
CA ILE A 26 17.37 -2.42 2.79
C ILE A 26 18.09 -3.60 2.11
N MET A 27 17.84 -4.82 2.55
CA MET A 27 18.42 -6.03 1.95
C MET A 27 17.99 -6.22 0.50
N GLN A 28 16.71 -6.02 0.17
CA GLN A 28 16.22 -6.07 -1.20
C GLN A 28 16.94 -5.02 -2.08
N SER A 29 17.01 -3.77 -1.62
CA SER A 29 17.69 -2.66 -2.30
C SER A 29 19.16 -2.96 -2.55
N LEU A 30 19.87 -3.46 -1.53
CA LEU A 30 21.28 -3.84 -1.64
C LEU A 30 21.50 -4.99 -2.62
N MET A 31 20.65 -6.02 -2.59
CA MET A 31 20.72 -7.13 -3.54
C MET A 31 20.45 -6.67 -4.96
N GLU A 32 19.42 -5.85 -5.18
CA GLU A 32 19.13 -5.25 -6.48
C GLU A 32 20.33 -4.42 -6.98
N ALA A 33 20.89 -3.56 -6.14
CA ALA A 33 22.05 -2.73 -6.47
C ALA A 33 23.28 -3.58 -6.84
N LEU A 34 23.57 -4.64 -6.07
CA LEU A 34 24.67 -5.56 -6.34
C LEU A 34 24.51 -6.32 -7.66
N LEU A 35 23.30 -6.83 -7.94
CA LEU A 35 23.02 -7.58 -9.17
C LEU A 35 23.07 -6.68 -10.41
N MET A 36 22.71 -5.40 -10.26
CA MET A 36 22.81 -4.39 -11.32
C MET A 36 24.25 -3.93 -11.55
N SER A 37 25.01 -3.60 -10.50
CA SER A 37 26.35 -3.00 -10.64
C SER A 37 27.46 -4.02 -10.83
N ARG A 38 27.27 -5.28 -10.39
CA ARG A 38 28.23 -6.39 -10.48
C ARG A 38 29.68 -5.97 -10.12
N PRO A 39 29.90 -5.40 -8.93
CA PRO A 39 31.20 -4.85 -8.54
C PRO A 39 32.20 -5.98 -8.28
N ALA A 40 33.49 -5.70 -8.46
CA ALA A 40 34.55 -6.68 -8.18
C ALA A 40 34.59 -7.09 -6.69
N ASN A 41 34.30 -6.13 -5.78
CA ASN A 41 34.19 -6.36 -4.34
C ASN A 41 32.76 -6.05 -3.85
N PRO A 42 31.88 -7.06 -3.74
CA PRO A 42 30.49 -6.88 -3.33
C PRO A 42 30.30 -6.25 -1.95
N ILE A 43 31.11 -6.65 -0.95
CA ILE A 43 30.94 -6.21 0.44
C ILE A 43 31.26 -4.71 0.58
N ASP A 44 32.38 -4.26 0.03
CA ASP A 44 32.77 -2.85 0.08
C ASP A 44 31.72 -1.97 -0.63
N PHE A 45 31.21 -2.44 -1.77
CA PHE A 45 30.13 -1.77 -2.48
C PHE A 45 28.86 -1.65 -1.63
N MET A 46 28.44 -2.71 -0.92
CA MET A 46 27.28 -2.64 -0.01
C MET A 46 27.49 -1.62 1.10
N ILE A 47 28.69 -1.58 1.70
CA ILE A 47 29.04 -0.62 2.75
C ILE A 47 28.97 0.81 2.22
N GLU A 48 29.55 1.07 1.05
CA GLU A 48 29.48 2.38 0.41
C GLU A 48 28.05 2.76 0.04
N HIS A 49 27.27 1.82 -0.48
CA HIS A 49 25.87 2.05 -0.83
C HIS A 49 25.03 2.43 0.39
N LEU A 50 25.20 1.73 1.52
CA LEU A 50 24.56 2.07 2.79
C LEU A 50 24.98 3.45 3.31
N LYS A 51 26.24 3.85 3.12
CA LYS A 51 26.74 5.17 3.53
C LYS A 51 26.19 6.33 2.70
N LYS A 52 25.78 6.06 1.45
CA LYS A 52 25.23 7.10 0.56
C LYS A 52 23.84 7.57 0.98
N ASP A 53 23.10 6.79 1.77
CA ASP A 53 21.73 7.10 2.23
C ASP A 53 20.77 7.52 1.10
N ASN A 54 20.96 6.94 -0.09
CA ASN A 54 20.22 7.30 -1.30
C ASN A 54 18.84 6.61 -1.39
N GLU A 55 18.33 6.04 -0.29
CA GLU A 55 17.07 5.30 -0.32
C GLU A 55 15.86 6.20 -0.54
N GLU A 56 15.92 7.49 -0.19
CA GLU A 56 14.79 8.42 -0.36
C GLU A 56 14.87 9.25 -1.65
N VAL A 57 15.95 9.08 -2.43
CA VAL A 57 16.20 9.84 -3.65
C VAL A 57 15.13 9.53 -4.72
N PRO A 58 14.43 10.54 -5.26
CA PRO A 58 13.35 10.32 -6.22
C PRO A 58 13.90 9.81 -7.56
N ARG A 59 13.31 8.74 -8.08
CA ARG A 59 13.57 8.19 -9.42
C ARG A 59 12.23 7.97 -10.11
N VAL A 60 11.77 8.97 -10.86
CA VAL A 60 10.36 9.02 -11.30
C VAL A 60 10.26 9.01 -12.81
N PHE A 61 9.41 8.14 -13.36
CA PHE A 61 8.94 8.25 -14.74
C PHE A 61 7.56 8.89 -14.77
N ILE A 62 7.37 9.87 -15.65
CA ILE A 62 6.05 10.44 -15.93
C ILE A 62 5.69 10.14 -17.38
N VAL A 63 4.71 9.26 -17.54
CA VAL A 63 4.24 8.76 -18.83
C VAL A 63 2.77 9.11 -19.01
N GLY A 64 2.32 9.23 -20.26
CA GLY A 64 0.94 9.55 -20.58
C GLY A 64 0.79 10.11 -21.99
N PRO A 65 -0.45 10.22 -22.48
CA PRO A 65 -0.74 10.68 -23.82
C PRO A 65 -0.32 12.16 -24.03
N PRO A 66 -0.15 12.63 -25.27
CA PRO A 66 0.08 14.05 -25.55
C PRO A 66 -1.00 14.94 -24.90
N ALA A 67 -0.63 16.15 -24.50
CA ALA A 67 -1.50 17.13 -23.83
C ALA A 67 -2.10 16.73 -22.46
N SER A 68 -1.62 15.65 -21.84
CA SER A 68 -2.04 15.27 -20.47
C SER A 68 -1.38 16.08 -19.34
N GLY A 69 -0.47 17.01 -19.65
CA GLY A 69 0.20 17.84 -18.65
C GLY A 69 1.48 17.25 -18.04
N LYS A 70 2.04 16.16 -18.60
CA LYS A 70 3.25 15.48 -18.09
C LYS A 70 4.38 16.44 -17.73
N THR A 71 4.73 17.33 -18.66
CA THR A 71 5.81 18.30 -18.52
C THR A 71 5.58 19.26 -17.36
N THR A 72 4.35 19.75 -17.19
CA THR A 72 4.00 20.64 -16.08
C THR A 72 4.14 19.91 -14.74
N ILE A 73 3.60 18.69 -14.65
CA ILE A 73 3.69 17.87 -13.42
C ILE A 73 5.15 17.50 -13.11
N ALA A 74 5.93 17.10 -14.12
CA ALA A 74 7.35 16.78 -13.96
C ALA A 74 8.13 17.97 -13.39
N ARG A 75 7.96 19.16 -13.96
CA ARG A 75 8.63 20.37 -13.46
C ARG A 75 8.21 20.73 -12.04
N TRP A 76 6.92 20.61 -11.70
CA TRP A 76 6.44 20.91 -10.36
C TRP A 76 6.98 19.90 -9.33
N ILE A 77 7.06 18.61 -9.68
CA ILE A 77 7.67 17.59 -8.81
C ILE A 77 9.16 17.88 -8.62
N CYS A 78 9.90 18.18 -9.69
CA CYS A 78 11.30 18.58 -9.60
C CYS A 78 11.51 19.78 -8.69
N LYS A 79 10.67 20.82 -8.83
CA LYS A 79 10.75 22.03 -8.01
C LYS A 79 10.46 21.74 -6.53
N HIS A 80 9.53 20.84 -6.23
CA HIS A 80 9.14 20.54 -4.85
C HIS A 80 10.10 19.57 -4.15
N LEU A 81 10.66 18.60 -4.88
CA LEU A 81 11.60 17.60 -4.35
C LEU A 81 13.07 17.98 -4.55
N SER A 82 13.34 19.15 -5.12
CA SER A 82 14.69 19.57 -5.56
C SER A 82 15.38 18.57 -6.51
N ALA A 83 14.60 17.76 -7.23
CA ALA A 83 15.10 16.72 -8.12
C ALA A 83 15.45 17.26 -9.52
N ILE A 84 16.34 16.57 -10.22
CA ILE A 84 16.76 16.96 -11.57
C ILE A 84 15.66 16.65 -12.59
N TYR A 85 15.24 17.68 -13.33
CA TYR A 85 14.34 17.52 -14.47
C TYR A 85 15.09 17.01 -15.69
N LEU A 86 14.61 15.91 -16.29
CA LEU A 86 15.16 15.33 -17.50
C LEU A 86 14.05 15.16 -18.54
N CYS A 87 14.30 15.59 -19.77
CA CYS A 87 13.46 15.24 -20.92
C CYS A 87 14.32 14.81 -22.12
N PRO A 88 13.80 13.95 -23.01
CA PRO A 88 14.53 13.44 -24.18
C PRO A 88 15.17 14.54 -25.02
N GLU A 89 14.49 15.67 -25.22
CA GLU A 89 14.98 16.78 -26.03
C GLU A 89 16.23 17.42 -25.41
N GLN A 90 16.27 17.58 -24.08
CA GLN A 90 17.43 18.13 -23.37
C GLN A 90 18.65 17.20 -23.44
N LEU A 91 18.42 15.89 -23.48
CA LEU A 91 19.50 14.89 -23.56
C LEU A 91 20.20 14.95 -24.92
N VAL A 92 19.45 15.01 -26.02
CA VAL A 92 20.01 15.04 -27.38
C VAL A 92 20.77 16.34 -27.65
N HIS A 93 20.30 17.47 -27.12
CA HIS A 93 20.95 18.78 -27.32
C HIS A 93 22.10 19.06 -26.33
N SER A 94 22.38 18.13 -25.40
CA SER A 94 23.40 18.32 -24.39
C SER A 94 24.81 18.24 -24.98
N LYS A 95 25.57 19.33 -24.87
CA LYS A 95 27.00 19.37 -25.24
C LYS A 95 27.90 18.58 -24.29
N ARG A 96 27.38 18.16 -23.13
CA ARG A 96 28.14 17.45 -22.09
C ARG A 96 28.22 15.95 -22.33
N LEU A 97 27.24 15.37 -23.03
CA LEU A 97 27.15 13.93 -23.25
C LEU A 97 27.94 13.54 -24.50
N LYS A 98 28.76 12.48 -24.41
CA LYS A 98 29.60 12.04 -25.53
C LYS A 98 28.77 11.53 -26.71
N ARG A 99 27.70 10.79 -26.40
CA ARG A 99 26.81 10.16 -27.40
C ARG A 99 25.72 11.08 -27.94
N ALA A 100 25.56 12.29 -27.38
CA ALA A 100 24.53 13.23 -27.84
C ALA A 100 24.74 13.67 -29.30
N LYS A 101 26.00 13.74 -29.76
CA LYS A 101 26.31 14.05 -31.16
C LYS A 101 25.76 13.02 -32.15
N GLU A 102 25.81 11.75 -31.78
CA GLU A 102 25.31 10.64 -32.60
C GLU A 102 23.77 10.66 -32.68
N ALA A 103 23.11 10.86 -31.52
CA ALA A 103 21.66 11.02 -31.50
C ALA A 103 21.19 12.27 -32.25
N MET A 104 21.93 13.38 -32.14
CA MET A 104 21.66 14.59 -32.90
C MET A 104 21.82 14.37 -34.41
N ALA A 105 22.81 13.58 -34.84
CA ALA A 105 22.98 13.23 -36.26
C ALA A 105 21.75 12.50 -36.82
N HIS A 106 21.26 11.46 -36.13
CA HIS A 106 20.02 10.76 -36.53
C HIS A 106 18.82 11.73 -36.60
N GLN A 107 18.69 12.64 -35.63
CA GLN A 107 17.62 13.63 -35.62
C GLN A 107 17.72 14.61 -36.82
N THR A 108 18.93 15.06 -37.17
CA THR A 108 19.15 15.94 -38.34
C THR A 108 18.88 15.23 -39.67
N HIS A 109 19.07 13.92 -39.73
CA HIS A 109 18.75 13.10 -40.90
C HIS A 109 17.27 12.66 -40.98
N GLY A 110 16.45 13.01 -39.97
CA GLY A 110 15.04 12.61 -39.90
C GLY A 110 14.83 11.13 -39.55
N GLU A 111 15.87 10.45 -39.06
CA GLU A 111 15.83 9.06 -38.65
C GLU A 111 15.36 8.92 -37.20
N LYS A 112 14.71 7.78 -36.87
CA LYS A 112 14.39 7.45 -35.48
C LYS A 112 15.67 7.08 -34.76
N ILE A 113 15.93 7.74 -33.63
CA ILE A 113 17.03 7.38 -32.72
C ILE A 113 16.78 5.95 -32.19
N PRO A 114 17.75 5.03 -32.32
CA PRO A 114 17.63 3.68 -31.80
C PRO A 114 17.33 3.64 -30.29
N ASP A 115 16.49 2.71 -29.84
CA ASP A 115 16.10 2.58 -28.43
C ASP A 115 17.31 2.34 -27.50
N GLU A 116 18.29 1.58 -27.98
CA GLU A 116 19.56 1.32 -27.29
C GLU A 116 20.37 2.61 -27.09
N LEU A 117 20.43 3.48 -28.11
CA LEU A 117 21.13 4.76 -28.03
C LEU A 117 20.47 5.71 -27.01
N TRP A 118 19.14 5.71 -26.93
CA TRP A 118 18.41 6.42 -25.88
C TRP A 118 18.77 5.93 -24.48
N ALA A 119 18.79 4.61 -24.29
CA ALA A 119 19.10 4.00 -23.01
C ALA A 119 20.53 4.37 -22.55
N TYR A 120 21.50 4.37 -23.48
CA TYR A 120 22.87 4.79 -23.18
C TYR A 120 23.02 6.28 -22.86
N LEU A 121 22.30 7.16 -23.55
CA LEU A 121 22.28 8.59 -23.24
C LEU A 121 21.76 8.86 -21.82
N LEU A 122 20.67 8.19 -21.47
CA LEU A 122 20.12 8.25 -20.12
C LEU A 122 21.12 7.69 -19.11
N GLN A 123 21.74 6.54 -19.37
CA GLN A 123 22.75 5.98 -18.48
C GLN A 123 23.90 6.95 -18.21
N GLU A 124 24.43 7.61 -19.25
CA GLU A 124 25.51 8.59 -19.10
C GLU A 124 25.06 9.81 -18.28
N ARG A 125 23.84 10.31 -18.50
CA ARG A 125 23.29 11.45 -17.74
C ARG A 125 22.95 11.10 -16.29
N LEU A 126 22.45 9.90 -16.03
CA LEU A 126 21.99 9.49 -14.70
C LEU A 126 23.15 9.13 -13.75
N ARG A 127 24.34 8.85 -14.29
CA ARG A 127 25.57 8.60 -13.50
C ARG A 127 26.27 9.86 -12.98
N SER A 128 25.78 11.04 -13.32
CA SER A 128 26.37 12.27 -12.79
C SER A 128 25.97 12.49 -11.34
N VAL A 129 26.85 13.16 -10.59
CA VAL A 129 26.74 13.31 -9.13
C VAL A 129 25.44 13.99 -8.71
N ASP A 130 24.95 14.97 -9.49
CA ASP A 130 23.66 15.64 -9.25
C ASP A 130 22.48 14.67 -9.30
N CYS A 131 22.41 13.81 -10.32
CA CYS A 131 21.35 12.81 -10.44
C CYS A 131 21.43 11.69 -9.40
N GLU A 132 22.65 11.35 -8.93
CA GLU A 132 22.82 10.37 -7.86
C GLU A 132 22.39 10.91 -6.49
N MET A 133 22.63 12.19 -6.20
CA MET A 133 22.36 12.79 -4.90
C MET A 133 20.94 13.37 -4.79
N ASP A 134 20.51 14.14 -5.78
CA ASP A 134 19.24 14.89 -5.75
C ASP A 134 18.09 14.12 -6.42
N GLY A 135 18.42 13.04 -7.16
CA GLY A 135 17.46 12.24 -7.90
C GLY A 135 17.01 12.90 -9.19
N TRP A 136 16.04 12.27 -9.85
CA TRP A 136 15.62 12.67 -11.17
C TRP A 136 14.15 12.33 -11.48
N VAL A 137 13.54 13.17 -12.31
CA VAL A 137 12.22 12.96 -12.90
C VAL A 137 12.37 12.98 -14.41
N LEU A 138 11.99 11.89 -15.06
CA LEU A 138 12.03 11.74 -16.50
C LEU A 138 10.65 12.02 -17.09
N ASP A 139 10.55 13.11 -17.85
CA ASP A 139 9.32 13.54 -18.54
C ASP A 139 9.18 12.84 -19.89
N GLY A 140 8.07 12.12 -20.10
CA GLY A 140 7.66 11.64 -21.42
C GLY A 140 8.50 10.49 -21.98
N PHE A 141 9.26 9.79 -21.14
CA PHE A 141 10.04 8.60 -21.50
C PHE A 141 10.00 7.58 -20.35
N PRO A 142 9.96 6.26 -20.61
CA PRO A 142 9.88 5.59 -21.92
C PRO A 142 8.54 5.80 -22.64
N GLN A 143 8.53 5.70 -23.97
CA GLN A 143 7.34 5.80 -24.82
C GLN A 143 6.86 4.44 -25.33
N THR A 144 7.74 3.44 -25.35
CA THR A 144 7.42 2.08 -25.78
C THR A 144 7.85 1.05 -24.74
N ARG A 145 7.29 -0.16 -24.84
CA ARG A 145 7.72 -1.30 -24.01
C ARG A 145 9.19 -1.66 -24.27
N THR A 146 9.64 -1.59 -25.52
CA THR A 146 11.03 -1.89 -25.90
C THR A 146 12.00 -0.93 -25.22
N GLN A 147 11.70 0.37 -25.21
CA GLN A 147 12.50 1.37 -24.48
C GLN A 147 12.53 1.10 -22.98
N ALA A 148 11.39 0.74 -22.39
CA ALA A 148 11.31 0.39 -20.97
C ALA A 148 12.21 -0.83 -20.63
N LEU A 149 12.22 -1.84 -21.50
CA LEU A 149 13.07 -3.02 -21.34
C LEU A 149 14.55 -2.66 -21.46
N GLU A 150 14.95 -1.80 -22.41
CA GLU A 150 16.35 -1.39 -22.53
C GLU A 150 16.85 -0.51 -21.39
N LEU A 151 15.96 0.25 -20.75
CA LEU A 151 16.31 0.91 -19.49
C LEU A 151 16.58 -0.11 -18.39
N GLN A 152 15.76 -1.17 -18.30
CA GLN A 152 15.96 -2.23 -17.31
C GLN A 152 17.26 -3.02 -17.54
N THR A 153 17.62 -3.33 -18.79
CA THR A 153 18.88 -4.04 -19.11
C THR A 153 20.11 -3.25 -18.65
N LEU A 154 20.04 -1.92 -18.68
CA LEU A 154 21.08 -1.01 -18.18
C LEU A 154 20.97 -0.67 -16.68
N GLY A 155 20.03 -1.26 -15.95
CA GLY A 155 19.82 -1.02 -14.52
C GLY A 155 19.11 0.30 -14.18
N ILE A 156 18.47 0.94 -15.15
CA ILE A 156 17.69 2.16 -14.97
C ILE A 156 16.24 1.78 -14.69
N VAL A 157 15.85 1.80 -13.42
CA VAL A 157 14.50 1.45 -12.97
C VAL A 157 13.93 2.60 -12.13
N PRO A 158 12.68 3.04 -12.41
CA PRO A 158 12.04 4.08 -11.61
C PRO A 158 11.59 3.48 -10.27
N ARG A 159 11.67 4.29 -9.21
CA ARG A 159 10.99 4.02 -7.93
C ARG A 159 9.48 4.18 -8.09
N HIS A 160 9.04 5.15 -8.89
CA HIS A 160 7.64 5.46 -9.14
C HIS A 160 7.38 5.73 -10.63
N LEU A 161 6.33 5.11 -11.17
CA LEU A 161 5.80 5.38 -12.51
C LEU A 161 4.46 6.09 -12.39
N VAL A 162 4.42 7.38 -12.71
CA VAL A 162 3.19 8.16 -12.80
C VAL A 162 2.64 8.04 -14.22
N VAL A 163 1.42 7.52 -14.36
CA VAL A 163 0.74 7.41 -15.65
C VAL A 163 -0.44 8.38 -15.66
N LEU A 164 -0.34 9.44 -16.46
CA LEU A 164 -1.44 10.37 -16.67
C LEU A 164 -2.38 9.82 -17.76
N TYR A 165 -3.69 9.91 -17.55
CA TYR A 165 -4.70 9.56 -18.56
C TYR A 165 -5.85 10.58 -18.55
N ALA A 166 -6.48 10.81 -19.69
CA ALA A 166 -7.69 11.62 -19.80
C ALA A 166 -8.44 11.21 -21.08
N PRO A 167 -9.72 11.57 -21.23
CA PRO A 167 -10.47 11.32 -22.47
C PRO A 167 -9.80 11.98 -23.68
N ASP A 168 -9.79 11.28 -24.82
CA ASP A 168 -9.13 11.77 -26.05
C ASP A 168 -9.70 13.11 -26.54
N THR A 169 -11.01 13.33 -26.38
CA THR A 169 -11.67 14.59 -26.72
C THR A 169 -11.08 15.76 -25.95
N VAL A 170 -10.87 15.59 -24.64
CA VAL A 170 -10.26 16.60 -23.75
C VAL A 170 -8.80 16.85 -24.14
N LEU A 171 -8.04 15.79 -24.45
CA LEU A 171 -6.63 15.91 -24.82
C LEU A 171 -6.44 16.60 -26.17
N ILE A 172 -7.31 16.32 -27.14
CA ILE A 172 -7.33 17.00 -28.44
C ILE A 172 -7.61 18.49 -28.25
N GLU A 173 -8.66 18.82 -27.49
CA GLU A 173 -9.02 20.22 -27.20
C GLU A 173 -7.88 20.96 -26.51
N ARG A 174 -7.28 20.36 -25.47
CA ARG A 174 -6.12 20.94 -24.76
C ARG A 174 -4.92 21.15 -25.67
N ASN A 175 -4.67 20.23 -26.60
CA ASN A 175 -3.57 20.40 -27.56
C ASN A 175 -3.85 21.54 -28.54
N LEU A 176 -5.09 21.66 -29.04
CA LEU A 176 -5.51 22.73 -29.95
C LEU A 176 -5.49 24.12 -29.29
N GLY A 177 -5.80 24.18 -27.99
CA GLY A 177 -5.73 25.40 -27.18
C GLY A 177 -4.34 25.73 -26.62
N LYS A 178 -3.31 24.92 -26.95
CA LYS A 178 -1.95 25.10 -26.45
C LYS A 178 -1.33 26.41 -26.92
N LEU A 179 -0.82 27.18 -25.96
CA LEU A 179 -0.04 28.38 -26.17
C LEU A 179 1.37 28.17 -25.62
N VAL A 180 2.37 28.74 -26.27
CA VAL A 180 3.77 28.64 -25.83
C VAL A 180 4.36 30.04 -25.71
N ASP A 181 5.05 30.27 -24.60
CA ASP A 181 5.88 31.45 -24.44
C ASP A 181 7.20 31.26 -25.23
N PRO A 182 7.48 32.10 -26.24
CA PRO A 182 8.69 31.97 -27.05
C PRO A 182 9.99 32.21 -26.27
N ILE A 183 9.93 32.84 -25.10
CA ILE A 183 11.10 33.16 -24.28
C ILE A 183 11.36 32.05 -23.26
N THR A 184 10.35 31.70 -22.44
CA THR A 184 10.51 30.72 -21.36
C THR A 184 10.29 29.28 -21.83
N GLN A 185 9.70 29.08 -23.01
CA GLN A 185 9.21 27.79 -23.50
C GLN A 185 8.19 27.11 -22.58
N GLU A 186 7.56 27.89 -21.70
CA GLU A 186 6.45 27.41 -20.88
C GLU A 186 5.18 27.31 -21.72
N VAL A 187 4.36 26.31 -21.35
CA VAL A 187 3.13 25.98 -22.04
C VAL A 187 1.97 26.50 -21.22
N TYR A 188 1.07 27.24 -21.86
CA TYR A 188 -0.10 27.84 -21.25
C TYR A 188 -1.37 27.44 -22.02
N HIS A 189 -2.52 27.62 -21.37
CA HIS A 189 -3.83 27.38 -21.96
C HIS A 189 -4.84 28.40 -21.43
N THR A 190 -5.65 28.99 -22.31
CA THR A 190 -6.64 30.04 -21.96
C THR A 190 -7.59 29.62 -20.84
N THR A 191 -8.01 28.36 -20.85
CA THR A 191 -9.00 27.82 -19.90
C THR A 191 -8.39 27.17 -18.66
N PHE A 192 -7.20 26.56 -18.76
CA PHE A 192 -6.69 25.64 -17.74
C PHE A 192 -5.42 26.15 -17.03
N ASP A 193 -4.66 27.03 -17.66
CA ASP A 193 -3.39 27.53 -17.14
C ASP A 193 -3.03 28.87 -17.82
N TRP A 194 -3.66 29.95 -17.35
CA TRP A 194 -3.48 31.30 -17.89
C TRP A 194 -2.51 32.11 -17.01
N PRO A 195 -1.43 32.67 -17.57
CA PRO A 195 -0.44 33.37 -16.76
C PRO A 195 -1.03 34.63 -16.15
N ALA A 196 -0.71 34.94 -14.89
CA ALA A 196 -1.15 36.18 -14.24
C ALA A 196 -0.47 37.44 -14.81
N ASP A 197 0.77 37.30 -15.31
CA ASP A 197 1.54 38.40 -15.87
C ASP A 197 1.07 38.77 -17.28
N PHE A 198 0.60 40.02 -17.42
CA PHE A 198 0.08 40.57 -18.67
C PHE A 198 1.12 40.65 -19.80
N THR A 199 2.42 40.75 -19.45
CA THR A 199 3.49 40.76 -20.44
C THR A 199 3.70 39.38 -21.07
N VAL A 200 3.56 38.32 -20.26
CA VAL A 200 3.60 36.92 -20.71
C VAL A 200 2.39 36.63 -21.59
N GLN A 201 1.18 37.03 -21.17
CA GLN A 201 -0.05 36.83 -21.94
C GLN A 201 0.06 37.39 -23.37
N LYS A 202 0.62 38.60 -23.54
CA LYS A 202 0.75 39.27 -24.84
C LYS A 202 1.72 38.58 -25.81
N ARG A 203 2.70 37.83 -25.31
CA ARG A 203 3.73 37.19 -26.13
C ARG A 203 3.46 35.71 -26.41
N LEU A 204 2.37 35.15 -25.89
CA LEU A 204 1.99 33.76 -26.13
C LEU A 204 1.64 33.53 -27.61
N VAL A 205 2.18 32.48 -28.20
CA VAL A 205 1.95 32.13 -29.60
C VAL A 205 1.38 30.71 -29.70
N LYS A 206 0.44 30.51 -30.63
CA LYS A 206 -0.01 29.16 -31.01
C LYS A 206 1.07 28.47 -31.85
N PRO A 207 1.51 27.26 -31.47
CA PRO A 207 2.46 26.51 -32.29
C PRO A 207 1.86 26.18 -33.67
N GLY A 208 2.65 26.32 -34.74
CA GLY A 208 2.17 26.18 -36.13
C GLY A 208 1.79 24.77 -36.57
N ASP A 209 2.29 23.73 -35.87
CA ASP A 209 2.20 22.33 -36.32
C ASP A 209 1.08 21.52 -35.65
N ILE A 210 0.09 22.17 -35.04
CA ILE A 210 -0.96 21.50 -34.29
C ILE A 210 -2.16 21.20 -35.19
N SER A 211 -2.34 19.93 -35.54
CA SER A 211 -3.52 19.41 -36.23
C SER A 211 -4.25 18.40 -35.35
N GLU A 212 -5.58 18.43 -35.38
CA GLU A 212 -6.43 17.45 -34.72
C GLU A 212 -6.12 16.02 -35.17
N GLN A 213 -6.00 15.80 -36.48
CA GLN A 213 -5.69 14.48 -37.05
C GLN A 213 -4.31 13.98 -36.61
N ALA A 214 -3.31 14.86 -36.55
CA ALA A 214 -1.98 14.51 -36.06
C ALA A 214 -2.00 14.17 -34.56
N THR A 215 -2.81 14.90 -33.78
CA THR A 215 -3.00 14.65 -32.34
C THR A 215 -3.67 13.30 -32.11
N ALA A 216 -4.75 13.00 -32.83
CA ALA A 216 -5.45 11.72 -32.76
C ALA A 216 -4.54 10.53 -33.10
N ARG A 217 -3.67 10.67 -34.12
CA ARG A 217 -2.67 9.62 -34.44
C ARG A 217 -1.70 9.37 -33.29
N ARG A 218 -1.16 10.43 -32.68
CA ARG A 218 -0.26 10.31 -31.51
C ARG A 218 -0.96 9.73 -30.28
N LEU A 219 -2.24 10.04 -30.08
CA LEU A 219 -3.06 9.45 -29.01
C LEU A 219 -3.22 7.94 -29.22
N LEU A 220 -3.58 7.51 -30.44
CA LEU A 220 -3.69 6.10 -30.79
C LEU A 220 -2.37 5.33 -30.56
N GLU A 221 -1.24 5.92 -30.96
CA GLU A 221 0.08 5.33 -30.68
C GLU A 221 0.35 5.22 -29.18
N SER A 222 0.04 6.27 -28.41
CA SER A 222 0.20 6.27 -26.94
C SER A 222 -0.64 5.17 -26.28
N HIS A 223 -1.90 5.02 -26.67
CA HIS A 223 -2.80 3.99 -26.14
C HIS A 223 -2.32 2.56 -26.46
N ARG A 224 -1.64 2.36 -27.59
CA ARG A 224 -1.04 1.06 -27.93
C ARG A 224 0.15 0.71 -27.04
N HIS A 225 0.95 1.70 -26.64
CA HIS A 225 2.22 1.45 -25.96
C HIS A 225 2.15 1.55 -24.43
N ILE A 226 1.30 2.43 -23.87
CA ILE A 226 1.18 2.65 -22.42
C ILE A 226 0.90 1.35 -21.65
N PRO A 227 -0.04 0.47 -22.08
CA PRO A 227 -0.28 -0.80 -21.38
C PRO A 227 0.98 -1.68 -21.29
N GLY A 228 1.81 -1.68 -22.33
CA GLY A 228 3.07 -2.41 -22.35
C GLY A 228 4.09 -1.86 -21.36
N ILE A 229 4.13 -0.54 -21.13
CA ILE A 229 4.99 0.10 -20.13
C ILE A 229 4.49 -0.22 -18.71
N ILE A 230 3.17 -0.14 -18.49
CA ILE A 230 2.55 -0.51 -17.21
C ILE A 230 2.88 -1.97 -16.86
N GLN A 231 2.82 -2.86 -17.85
CA GLN A 231 3.18 -4.27 -17.66
C GLN A 231 4.66 -4.46 -17.28
N THR A 232 5.57 -3.60 -17.75
CA THR A 232 6.99 -3.68 -17.40
C THR A 232 7.26 -3.22 -15.95
N TYR A 233 6.47 -2.29 -15.41
CA TYR A 233 6.66 -1.70 -14.08
C TYR A 233 5.45 -1.90 -13.14
N GLN A 234 4.82 -3.08 -13.18
CA GLN A 234 3.53 -3.36 -12.51
C GLN A 234 3.49 -3.03 -11.02
N ASN A 235 4.61 -3.17 -10.30
CA ASN A 235 4.66 -3.02 -8.85
C ASN A 235 4.81 -1.57 -8.38
N ASN A 236 5.06 -0.62 -9.29
CA ASN A 236 5.54 0.72 -8.96
C ASN A 236 4.76 1.83 -9.68
N TYR A 237 3.57 1.55 -10.24
CA TYR A 237 2.81 2.53 -11.02
C TYR A 237 1.55 3.06 -10.33
N LYS A 238 1.16 4.29 -10.67
CA LYS A 238 -0.14 4.86 -10.33
C LYS A 238 -0.71 5.60 -11.54
N ALA A 239 -1.93 5.23 -11.93
CA ALA A 239 -2.69 5.94 -12.94
C ALA A 239 -3.44 7.13 -12.30
N ILE A 240 -3.31 8.32 -12.88
CA ILE A 240 -3.93 9.56 -12.39
C ILE A 240 -4.72 10.20 -13.53
N ASN A 241 -5.99 10.51 -13.25
CA ASN A 241 -6.82 11.24 -14.20
C ASN A 241 -6.27 12.66 -14.37
N ALA A 242 -5.97 13.08 -15.60
CA ALA A 242 -5.52 14.42 -15.94
C ALA A 242 -6.69 15.35 -16.30
N ASP A 243 -7.92 14.84 -16.41
CA ASP A 243 -9.13 15.64 -16.61
C ASP A 243 -9.65 16.23 -15.28
N GLN A 244 -8.76 16.94 -14.60
CA GLN A 244 -9.01 17.66 -13.35
C GLN A 244 -8.00 18.82 -13.26
N PRO A 245 -8.16 19.78 -12.33
CA PRO A 245 -7.22 20.89 -12.17
C PRO A 245 -5.77 20.41 -11.98
N CYS A 246 -4.80 21.10 -12.59
CA CYS A 246 -3.38 20.71 -12.54
C CYS A 246 -2.84 20.59 -11.10
N ALA A 247 -3.34 21.40 -10.17
CA ALA A 247 -2.99 21.35 -8.75
C ALA A 247 -3.38 20.01 -8.10
N ASP A 248 -4.54 19.46 -8.44
CA ASP A 248 -5.03 18.18 -7.89
C ASP A 248 -4.26 17.00 -8.49
N VAL A 249 -3.99 17.05 -9.80
CA VAL A 249 -3.12 16.07 -10.47
C VAL A 249 -1.74 16.05 -9.81
N PHE A 250 -1.18 17.23 -9.56
CA PHE A 250 0.11 17.39 -8.92
C PHE A 250 0.10 16.86 -7.49
N ALA A 251 -0.89 17.22 -6.66
CA ALA A 251 -0.99 16.73 -5.29
C ALA A 251 -1.07 15.19 -5.25
N GLN A 252 -1.85 14.58 -6.14
CA GLN A 252 -1.98 13.13 -6.24
C GLN A 252 -0.68 12.44 -6.70
N ALA A 253 0.05 13.07 -7.62
CA ALA A 253 1.33 12.59 -8.13
C ALA A 253 2.43 12.74 -7.07
N LEU A 254 2.52 13.90 -6.42
CA LEU A 254 3.46 14.19 -5.35
C LEU A 254 3.27 13.24 -4.17
N HIS A 255 2.03 13.06 -3.71
CA HIS A 255 1.72 12.13 -2.63
C HIS A 255 2.16 10.70 -2.97
N PHE A 256 2.01 10.29 -4.24
CA PHE A 256 2.47 8.98 -4.68
C PHE A 256 3.99 8.88 -4.75
N VAL A 257 4.69 9.87 -5.31
CA VAL A 257 6.15 9.91 -5.40
C VAL A 257 6.81 9.95 -4.00
N GLN A 258 6.17 10.61 -3.04
CA GLN A 258 6.61 10.64 -1.65
C GLN A 258 6.25 9.35 -0.89
N SER A 259 5.32 8.55 -1.39
CA SER A 259 4.98 7.27 -0.77
C SER A 259 6.11 6.26 -0.95
N ARG A 260 6.31 5.39 0.04
CA ARG A 260 7.27 4.29 -0.10
C ARG A 260 6.75 3.27 -1.12
N PRO A 261 7.56 2.87 -2.12
CA PRO A 261 7.18 1.86 -3.08
C PRO A 261 6.91 0.53 -2.37
N ARG A 262 6.05 -0.30 -2.97
CA ARG A 262 5.80 -1.63 -2.45
C ARG A 262 7.07 -2.48 -2.59
N SER A 263 7.56 -2.99 -1.46
CA SER A 263 8.60 -4.01 -1.45
C SER A 263 7.98 -5.40 -1.48
N ASN A 264 8.68 -6.37 -2.07
CA ASN A 264 8.33 -7.78 -1.95
C ASN A 264 8.81 -8.38 -0.62
N ALA A 265 9.31 -7.54 0.29
CA ALA A 265 9.58 -7.92 1.67
C ALA A 265 8.36 -8.65 2.25
N PRO A 266 8.56 -9.78 2.92
CA PRO A 266 7.48 -10.48 3.60
C PRO A 266 6.87 -9.53 4.62
N PHE A 267 5.67 -9.03 4.32
CA PHE A 267 4.86 -8.28 5.28
C PHE A 267 3.82 -9.26 5.81
N THR A 268 4.18 -9.96 6.87
CA THR A 268 3.29 -10.93 7.49
C THR A 268 2.08 -10.17 8.07
N PRO A 269 0.84 -10.39 7.60
CA PRO A 269 -0.31 -9.63 8.07
C PRO A 269 -0.55 -9.91 9.56
N ARG A 270 -0.55 -8.87 10.40
CA ARG A 270 -0.83 -8.95 11.83
C ARG A 270 -2.00 -8.03 12.14
N ILE A 271 -3.19 -8.57 11.93
CA ILE A 271 -4.43 -7.80 11.90
C ILE A 271 -5.11 -7.92 13.25
N LEU A 272 -5.46 -6.79 13.84
CA LEU A 272 -6.25 -6.71 15.06
C LEU A 272 -7.64 -6.16 14.73
N LEU A 273 -8.69 -6.91 15.07
CA LEU A 273 -10.08 -6.47 14.92
C LEU A 273 -10.69 -6.16 16.29
N LEU A 274 -11.00 -4.88 16.50
CA LEU A 274 -11.61 -4.32 17.70
C LEU A 274 -13.04 -3.86 17.43
N GLY A 275 -13.81 -3.68 18.51
CA GLY A 275 -15.18 -3.16 18.46
C GLY A 275 -16.19 -3.95 19.29
N PRO A 276 -17.42 -3.43 19.42
CA PRO A 276 -18.48 -3.98 20.27
C PRO A 276 -18.95 -5.40 19.90
N PRO A 277 -19.53 -6.16 20.84
CA PRO A 277 -20.19 -7.42 20.50
C PRO A 277 -21.25 -7.19 19.41
N GLY A 278 -21.40 -8.14 18.48
CA GLY A 278 -22.37 -8.01 17.39
C GLY A 278 -21.83 -7.32 16.13
N SER A 279 -20.68 -6.65 16.19
CA SER A 279 -20.10 -5.91 15.06
C SER A 279 -19.56 -6.76 13.89
N GLY A 280 -19.58 -8.09 14.01
CA GLY A 280 -19.17 -8.99 12.91
C GLY A 280 -17.67 -9.29 12.83
N LYS A 281 -16.85 -8.86 13.82
CA LYS A 281 -15.40 -9.17 13.87
C LYS A 281 -15.04 -10.61 13.55
N SER A 282 -15.75 -11.58 14.14
CA SER A 282 -15.47 -13.01 13.92
C SER A 282 -15.73 -13.46 12.49
N LEU A 283 -16.74 -12.87 11.84
CA LEU A 283 -17.02 -13.15 10.43
C LEU A 283 -15.92 -12.54 9.54
N GLN A 284 -15.54 -11.29 9.80
CA GLN A 284 -14.46 -10.63 9.06
C GLN A 284 -13.12 -11.37 9.23
N ALA A 285 -12.79 -11.82 10.45
CA ALA A 285 -11.61 -12.63 10.70
C ALA A 285 -11.63 -13.96 9.94
N ALA A 286 -12.78 -14.63 9.87
CA ALA A 286 -12.92 -15.87 9.11
C ALA A 286 -12.76 -15.64 7.60
N LEU A 287 -13.35 -14.57 7.05
CA LEU A 287 -13.20 -14.20 5.64
C LEU A 287 -11.73 -13.86 5.29
N LEU A 288 -11.05 -13.13 6.18
CA LEU A 288 -9.62 -12.81 6.03
C LEU A 288 -8.76 -14.07 6.03
N ALA A 289 -8.98 -14.96 7.00
CA ALA A 289 -8.28 -16.23 7.09
C ALA A 289 -8.51 -17.11 5.85
N GLN A 290 -9.75 -17.18 5.37
CA GLN A 290 -10.10 -17.94 4.18
C GLN A 290 -9.44 -17.39 2.90
N LYS A 291 -9.42 -16.06 2.72
CA LYS A 291 -8.90 -15.45 1.49
C LYS A 291 -7.38 -15.37 1.46
N TYR A 292 -6.74 -15.04 2.59
CA TYR A 292 -5.30 -14.76 2.66
C TYR A 292 -4.49 -15.85 3.34
N GLY A 293 -5.12 -16.89 3.89
CA GLY A 293 -4.43 -17.96 4.62
C GLY A 293 -3.86 -17.54 5.97
N VAL A 294 -4.20 -16.35 6.47
CA VAL A 294 -3.80 -15.90 7.82
C VAL A 294 -4.46 -16.75 8.89
N VAL A 295 -3.78 -16.92 10.02
CA VAL A 295 -4.31 -17.68 11.16
C VAL A 295 -5.43 -16.88 11.84
N ASN A 296 -6.64 -17.43 11.93
CA ASN A 296 -7.72 -16.83 12.71
C ASN A 296 -7.57 -17.16 14.20
N ILE A 297 -7.34 -16.14 15.01
CA ILE A 297 -7.18 -16.28 16.47
C ILE A 297 -8.34 -15.57 17.16
N PHE A 298 -9.33 -16.36 17.58
CA PHE A 298 -10.29 -15.89 18.58
C PHE A 298 -9.75 -16.18 19.98
N PHE A 299 -9.39 -15.13 20.71
CA PHE A 299 -8.75 -15.28 22.02
C PHE A 299 -9.57 -16.13 23.02
N GLY A 300 -10.89 -16.00 23.01
CA GLY A 300 -11.77 -16.79 23.87
C GLY A 300 -11.80 -18.30 23.53
N ASP A 301 -11.64 -18.66 22.26
CA ASP A 301 -11.53 -20.07 21.84
C ASP A 301 -10.16 -20.64 22.15
N LEU A 302 -9.10 -19.84 21.97
CA LEU A 302 -7.75 -20.23 22.34
C LEU A 302 -7.64 -20.66 23.80
N LEU A 303 -8.24 -19.89 24.73
CA LEU A 303 -8.28 -20.26 26.15
C LEU A 303 -9.07 -21.56 26.38
N ARG A 304 -10.20 -21.75 25.69
CA ARG A 304 -11.02 -22.96 25.80
C ARG A 304 -10.31 -24.20 25.28
N GLU A 305 -9.57 -24.06 24.18
CA GLU A 305 -8.74 -25.12 23.62
C GLU A 305 -7.68 -25.59 24.62
N LYS A 306 -6.99 -24.67 25.31
CA LYS A 306 -5.99 -25.03 26.32
C LYS A 306 -6.60 -25.80 27.50
N VAL A 307 -7.82 -25.45 27.92
CA VAL A 307 -8.58 -26.15 28.97
C VAL A 307 -9.00 -27.54 28.49
N ALA A 308 -9.56 -27.64 27.28
CA ALA A 308 -10.00 -28.92 26.71
C ALA A 308 -8.83 -29.89 26.48
N GLY A 309 -7.66 -29.36 26.08
CA GLY A 309 -6.44 -30.13 25.90
C GLY A 309 -5.72 -30.54 27.18
N GLY A 310 -6.20 -30.16 28.36
CA GLY A 310 -5.61 -30.57 29.65
C GLY A 310 -4.18 -30.06 29.89
N THR A 311 -3.78 -28.98 29.22
CA THR A 311 -2.45 -28.39 29.36
C THR A 311 -2.21 -27.86 30.78
N ALA A 312 -0.96 -27.72 31.21
CA ALA A 312 -0.64 -27.19 32.55
C ALA A 312 -1.32 -25.82 32.79
N VAL A 313 -1.26 -24.92 31.80
CA VAL A 313 -1.92 -23.61 31.84
C VAL A 313 -3.45 -23.76 31.77
N GLY A 314 -3.97 -24.68 30.96
CA GLY A 314 -5.40 -24.99 30.89
C GLY A 314 -5.99 -25.44 32.22
N ASN A 315 -5.27 -26.27 32.98
CA ASN A 315 -5.69 -26.71 34.31
C ASN A 315 -5.76 -25.56 35.31
N VAL A 316 -4.86 -24.57 35.20
CA VAL A 316 -4.88 -23.35 36.01
C VAL A 316 -6.04 -22.43 35.62
N ILE A 317 -6.39 -22.37 34.33
CA ILE A 317 -7.47 -21.50 33.82
C ILE A 317 -8.87 -22.10 34.04
N LYS A 318 -8.99 -23.43 34.06
CA LYS A 318 -10.28 -24.14 34.17
C LYS A 318 -11.23 -23.62 35.27
N PRO A 319 -10.78 -23.35 36.51
CA PRO A 319 -11.65 -22.84 37.57
C PRO A 319 -12.25 -21.46 37.28
N PHE A 320 -11.57 -20.62 36.51
CA PHE A 320 -12.09 -19.29 36.12
C PHE A 320 -13.31 -19.44 35.21
N PHE A 321 -13.28 -20.36 34.25
CA PHE A 321 -14.41 -20.64 33.36
C PHE A 321 -15.61 -21.22 34.11
N GLU A 322 -15.37 -22.19 35.00
CA GLU A 322 -16.41 -22.85 35.80
C GLU A 322 -17.15 -21.85 36.70
N ARG A 323 -16.42 -20.85 37.22
CA ARG A 323 -16.98 -19.80 38.09
C ARG A 323 -17.45 -18.54 37.34
N GLY A 324 -17.22 -18.47 36.03
CA GLY A 324 -17.58 -17.31 35.19
C GLY A 324 -16.73 -16.06 35.44
N TYR A 325 -15.55 -16.19 36.04
CA TYR A 325 -14.62 -15.08 36.26
C TYR A 325 -13.73 -14.84 35.03
N PRO A 326 -13.30 -13.58 34.80
CA PRO A 326 -12.28 -13.30 33.79
C PRO A 326 -10.95 -13.98 34.18
N VAL A 327 -10.21 -14.44 33.18
CA VAL A 327 -8.87 -15.00 33.37
C VAL A 327 -7.90 -13.85 33.66
N ASN A 328 -6.94 -14.07 34.55
CA ASN A 328 -5.92 -13.07 34.86
C ASN A 328 -5.12 -12.67 33.60
N ASP A 329 -4.87 -11.37 33.41
CA ASP A 329 -4.25 -10.84 32.19
C ASP A 329 -2.83 -11.40 31.95
N SER A 330 -2.05 -11.69 32.99
CA SER A 330 -0.71 -12.29 32.83
C SER A 330 -0.76 -13.71 32.27
N LEU A 331 -1.73 -14.53 32.71
CA LEU A 331 -1.96 -15.87 32.17
C LEU A 331 -2.53 -15.80 30.76
N ALA A 332 -3.45 -14.87 30.53
CA ALA A 332 -4.03 -14.59 29.21
C ALA A 332 -2.94 -14.23 28.20
N LEU A 333 -2.02 -13.34 28.58
CA LEU A 333 -0.89 -12.90 27.77
C LEU A 333 0.06 -14.05 27.45
N HIS A 334 0.36 -14.92 28.42
CA HIS A 334 1.22 -16.07 28.21
C HIS A 334 0.64 -17.03 27.16
N VAL A 335 -0.66 -17.35 27.25
CA VAL A 335 -1.34 -18.20 26.26
C VAL A 335 -1.32 -17.57 24.87
N LEU A 336 -1.55 -16.25 24.79
CA LEU A 336 -1.49 -15.54 23.51
C LEU A 336 -0.08 -15.56 22.92
N LYS A 337 0.95 -15.24 23.72
CA LYS A 337 2.35 -15.26 23.31
C LYS A 337 2.75 -16.60 22.72
N ASP A 338 2.41 -17.69 23.40
CA ASP A 338 2.71 -19.05 22.92
C ASP A 338 2.03 -19.35 21.59
N ARG A 339 0.79 -18.87 21.37
CA ARG A 339 0.08 -19.07 20.11
C ARG A 339 0.66 -18.26 18.95
N LEU A 340 1.04 -17.01 19.21
CA LEU A 340 1.62 -16.11 18.21
C LEU A 340 3.04 -16.52 17.79
N ALA A 341 3.75 -17.24 18.67
CA ALA A 341 5.09 -17.77 18.39
C ALA A 341 5.11 -19.06 17.54
N GLN A 342 3.95 -19.61 17.17
CA GLN A 342 3.88 -20.81 16.34
C GLN A 342 4.23 -20.52 14.87
N GLU A 343 4.81 -21.50 14.17
CA GLU A 343 5.33 -21.34 12.81
C GLU A 343 4.28 -20.84 11.81
N ASP A 344 3.02 -21.27 11.95
CA ASP A 344 1.91 -20.82 11.10
C ASP A 344 1.63 -19.32 11.25
N CYS A 345 1.58 -18.81 12.48
CA CYS A 345 1.43 -17.39 12.77
C CYS A 345 2.60 -16.55 12.26
N LEU A 346 3.81 -17.08 12.31
CA LEU A 346 5.02 -16.37 11.86
C LEU A 346 5.12 -16.35 10.34
N ALA A 347 4.80 -17.47 9.68
CA ALA A 347 4.92 -17.62 8.24
C ALA A 347 3.75 -16.96 7.49
N TYR A 348 2.52 -17.16 7.96
CA TYR A 348 1.31 -16.73 7.25
C TYR A 348 0.65 -15.50 7.87
N GLY A 349 1.00 -15.15 9.10
CA GLY A 349 0.39 -14.06 9.83
C GLY A 349 -0.89 -14.48 10.53
N TRP A 350 -1.53 -13.51 11.16
CA TRP A 350 -2.69 -13.75 12.01
C TRP A 350 -3.68 -12.61 11.97
N VAL A 351 -4.94 -12.96 12.22
CA VAL A 351 -6.01 -12.04 12.55
C VAL A 351 -6.50 -12.34 13.96
N LEU A 352 -6.27 -11.42 14.88
CA LEU A 352 -6.64 -11.52 16.29
C LEU A 352 -7.93 -10.76 16.54
N HIS A 353 -8.86 -11.38 17.25
CA HIS A 353 -10.05 -10.71 17.77
C HIS A 353 -10.44 -11.20 19.17
N GLY A 354 -11.13 -10.34 19.92
CA GLY A 354 -11.60 -10.64 21.28
C GLY A 354 -10.60 -10.35 22.41
N PHE A 355 -9.43 -9.81 22.05
CA PHE A 355 -8.37 -9.28 22.91
C PHE A 355 -7.56 -8.25 22.10
N PRO A 356 -7.05 -7.15 22.69
CA PRO A 356 -7.33 -6.65 24.04
C PRO A 356 -8.75 -6.08 24.16
N ARG A 357 -9.23 -5.90 25.40
CA ARG A 357 -10.54 -5.30 25.70
C ARG A 357 -10.46 -3.94 26.39
N ASP A 358 -9.29 -3.62 26.91
CA ASP A 358 -8.97 -2.42 27.66
C ASP A 358 -7.50 -2.05 27.39
N VAL A 359 -7.11 -0.85 27.83
CA VAL A 359 -5.76 -0.32 27.56
C VAL A 359 -4.68 -1.03 28.35
N ASP A 360 -5.00 -1.58 29.53
CA ASP A 360 -4.04 -2.36 30.32
C ASP A 360 -3.64 -3.63 29.55
N GLN A 361 -4.61 -4.34 28.97
CA GLN A 361 -4.36 -5.49 28.10
C GLN A 361 -3.63 -5.09 26.81
N ALA A 362 -3.94 -3.94 26.22
CA ALA A 362 -3.23 -3.45 25.05
C ALA A 362 -1.74 -3.16 25.36
N SER A 363 -1.48 -2.55 26.51
CA SER A 363 -0.15 -2.26 27.02
C SER A 363 0.64 -3.54 27.34
N LEU A 364 -0.03 -4.56 27.90
CA LEU A 364 0.54 -5.89 28.08
C LEU A 364 0.81 -6.57 26.74
N PHE A 365 -0.10 -6.44 25.77
CA PHE A 365 0.07 -7.03 24.43
C PHE A 365 1.33 -6.52 23.74
N LYS A 366 1.62 -5.22 23.90
CA LYS A 366 2.85 -4.59 23.41
C LYS A 366 4.12 -5.28 23.89
N GLN A 367 4.12 -5.80 25.12
CA GLN A 367 5.29 -6.47 25.72
C GLN A 367 5.61 -7.82 25.07
N ILE A 368 4.69 -8.42 24.30
CA ILE A 368 4.96 -9.66 23.56
C ILE A 368 5.98 -9.42 22.44
N GLY A 369 6.10 -8.18 21.93
CA GLY A 369 7.00 -7.84 20.83
C GLY A 369 6.50 -8.30 19.45
N THR A 370 5.23 -8.70 19.34
CA THR A 370 4.56 -9.04 18.06
C THR A 370 3.36 -8.10 17.84
N GLU A 371 3.65 -6.81 17.72
CA GLU A 371 2.61 -5.79 17.58
C GLU A 371 1.81 -5.97 16.28
N PRO A 372 0.48 -5.69 16.31
CA PRO A 372 -0.34 -5.68 15.12
C PRO A 372 0.13 -4.58 14.16
N ASN A 373 0.14 -4.88 12.88
CA ASN A 373 0.46 -3.92 11.83
C ASN A 373 -0.79 -3.38 11.13
N ARG A 374 -1.99 -3.87 11.46
CA ARG A 374 -3.26 -3.26 11.06
C ARG A 374 -4.23 -3.37 12.22
N VAL A 375 -4.86 -2.26 12.60
CA VAL A 375 -5.87 -2.23 13.66
C VAL A 375 -7.15 -1.65 13.08
N PHE A 376 -8.24 -2.41 13.16
CA PHE A 376 -9.55 -1.99 12.68
C PHE A 376 -10.55 -1.94 13.83
N PHE A 377 -11.25 -0.82 13.96
CA PHE A 377 -12.37 -0.64 14.88
C PHE A 377 -13.69 -0.74 14.11
N LEU A 378 -14.44 -1.80 14.39
CA LEU A 378 -15.76 -2.03 13.79
C LEU A 378 -16.83 -1.39 14.66
N ASN A 379 -17.22 -0.16 14.34
CA ASN A 379 -18.20 0.64 15.08
C ASN A 379 -19.61 0.15 14.78
N LEU A 380 -20.39 -0.09 15.84
CA LEU A 380 -21.77 -0.54 15.72
C LEU A 380 -22.64 0.13 16.78
N PRO A 381 -23.78 0.75 16.40
CA PRO A 381 -24.72 1.29 17.37
C PRO A 381 -25.29 0.20 18.31
N THR A 382 -25.56 0.55 19.56
CA THR A 382 -26.11 -0.36 20.58
C THR A 382 -27.42 -1.00 20.16
N GLU A 383 -28.31 -0.24 19.53
CA GLU A 383 -29.61 -0.74 19.05
C GLU A 383 -29.44 -1.86 18.00
N VAL A 384 -28.52 -1.66 17.06
CA VAL A 384 -28.19 -2.64 16.03
C VAL A 384 -27.51 -3.87 16.65
N ALA A 385 -26.63 -3.67 17.64
CA ALA A 385 -26.00 -4.78 18.37
C ALA A 385 -27.03 -5.64 19.09
N LEU A 386 -28.01 -5.02 19.76
CA LEU A 386 -29.13 -5.72 20.40
C LEU A 386 -29.94 -6.52 19.41
N GLN A 387 -30.33 -5.92 18.28
CA GLN A 387 -31.06 -6.62 17.22
C GLN A 387 -30.26 -7.84 16.72
N ARG A 388 -28.96 -7.66 16.45
CA ARG A 388 -28.09 -8.71 15.89
C ARG A 388 -27.76 -9.82 16.88
N ILE A 389 -27.71 -9.55 18.19
CA ILE A 389 -27.30 -10.55 19.19
C ILE A 389 -28.51 -11.28 19.76
N CYS A 390 -29.57 -10.57 20.14
CA CYS A 390 -30.76 -11.15 20.78
C CYS A 390 -31.51 -12.13 19.87
N GLN A 391 -31.28 -12.06 18.55
CA GLN A 391 -31.86 -12.93 17.54
C GLN A 391 -30.94 -14.10 17.11
N ARG A 392 -29.79 -14.29 17.77
CA ARG A 392 -28.90 -15.43 17.51
C ARG A 392 -29.39 -16.66 18.25
N ALA A 393 -29.24 -17.80 17.59
CA ALA A 393 -29.41 -19.09 18.22
C ALA A 393 -28.34 -20.05 17.72
N THR A 394 -28.05 -21.07 18.52
CA THR A 394 -27.08 -22.10 18.17
C THR A 394 -27.80 -23.43 18.13
N ASP A 395 -27.50 -24.22 17.11
CA ASP A 395 -27.91 -25.63 17.07
C ASP A 395 -27.00 -26.42 18.02
N PRO A 396 -27.52 -27.03 19.10
CA PRO A 396 -26.71 -27.78 20.05
C PRO A 396 -26.07 -29.03 19.46
N VAL A 397 -26.56 -29.55 18.33
CA VAL A 397 -26.03 -30.77 17.69
C VAL A 397 -24.85 -30.44 16.78
N SER A 398 -25.05 -29.53 15.83
CA SER A 398 -23.99 -29.14 14.87
C SER A 398 -23.01 -28.10 15.43
N GLY A 399 -23.40 -27.36 16.46
CA GLY A 399 -22.66 -26.19 16.95
C GLY A 399 -22.78 -24.97 16.04
N GLU A 400 -23.52 -25.07 14.92
CA GLU A 400 -23.68 -23.95 14.00
C GLU A 400 -24.54 -22.84 14.60
N ARG A 401 -24.16 -21.59 14.29
CA ARG A 401 -24.91 -20.40 14.66
C ARG A 401 -25.87 -20.01 13.55
N TYR A 402 -27.10 -19.70 13.95
CA TYR A 402 -28.19 -19.21 13.13
C TYR A 402 -28.64 -17.84 13.60
N HIS A 403 -29.25 -17.09 12.70
CA HIS A 403 -29.85 -15.80 12.98
C HIS A 403 -31.21 -15.74 12.33
N THR A 404 -32.25 -15.35 13.07
CA THR A 404 -33.65 -15.37 12.60
C THR A 404 -33.84 -14.74 11.22
N ILE A 405 -33.16 -13.61 10.96
CA ILE A 405 -33.24 -12.88 9.68
C ILE A 405 -32.13 -13.28 8.69
N TYR A 406 -30.85 -13.12 9.07
CA TYR A 406 -29.73 -13.22 8.11
C TYR A 406 -29.26 -14.64 7.77
N LYS A 407 -29.55 -15.63 8.64
CA LYS A 407 -29.20 -17.03 8.41
C LYS A 407 -30.24 -17.92 9.10
N PRO A 408 -31.49 -17.97 8.60
CA PRO A 408 -32.50 -18.86 9.16
C PRO A 408 -32.14 -20.32 8.89
N PRO A 409 -32.52 -21.26 9.77
CA PRO A 409 -32.35 -22.69 9.50
C PRO A 409 -33.25 -23.10 8.33
N VAL A 410 -32.70 -23.89 7.41
CA VAL A 410 -33.44 -24.44 6.26
C VAL A 410 -34.31 -25.61 6.71
N ASP A 411 -33.80 -26.44 7.61
CA ASP A 411 -34.48 -27.63 8.11
C ASP A 411 -35.33 -27.31 9.35
N GLU A 412 -36.58 -27.79 9.35
CA GLU A 412 -37.54 -27.58 10.45
C GLU A 412 -37.08 -28.25 11.75
N GLU A 413 -36.43 -29.41 11.68
CA GLU A 413 -35.86 -30.08 12.85
C GLU A 413 -34.75 -29.25 13.52
N VAL A 414 -33.93 -28.57 12.72
CA VAL A 414 -32.92 -27.64 13.22
C VAL A 414 -33.61 -26.45 13.86
N HIS A 415 -34.65 -25.89 13.23
CA HIS A 415 -35.40 -24.76 13.76
C HIS A 415 -35.96 -25.02 15.16
N GLN A 416 -36.57 -26.18 15.39
CA GLN A 416 -37.18 -26.52 16.68
C GLN A 416 -36.18 -26.77 17.81
N ARG A 417 -34.95 -27.20 17.48
CA ARG A 417 -33.91 -27.49 18.48
C ARG A 417 -32.95 -26.32 18.76
N LEU A 418 -33.08 -25.21 18.04
CA LEU A 418 -32.26 -24.01 18.26
C LEU A 418 -32.37 -23.51 19.71
N ARG A 419 -31.22 -23.22 20.32
CA ARG A 419 -31.15 -22.66 21.68
C ARG A 419 -30.51 -21.28 21.67
N ARG A 420 -31.10 -20.35 22.41
CA ARG A 420 -30.51 -19.02 22.65
C ARG A 420 -29.58 -19.07 23.86
N ASN A 421 -28.46 -18.35 23.79
CA ASN A 421 -27.53 -18.27 24.90
C ASN A 421 -28.08 -17.30 25.96
N PRO A 422 -28.11 -17.66 27.26
CA PRO A 422 -28.51 -16.73 28.33
C PRO A 422 -27.69 -15.42 28.34
N LYS A 423 -26.44 -15.45 27.85
CA LYS A 423 -25.55 -14.28 27.75
C LYS A 423 -25.93 -13.29 26.64
N ASP A 424 -26.90 -13.64 25.80
CA ASP A 424 -27.42 -12.85 24.69
C ASP A 424 -28.73 -12.13 25.08
N ALA A 425 -29.11 -12.15 26.37
CA ALA A 425 -30.23 -11.37 26.88
C ALA A 425 -29.97 -9.85 26.72
N PRO A 426 -31.00 -9.02 26.43
CA PRO A 426 -30.83 -7.59 26.15
C PRO A 426 -30.00 -6.84 27.21
N SER A 427 -30.33 -7.02 28.49
CA SER A 427 -29.61 -6.36 29.60
C SER A 427 -28.13 -6.75 29.71
N GLN A 428 -27.77 -7.98 29.31
CA GLN A 428 -26.38 -8.43 29.28
C GLN A 428 -25.62 -7.88 28.08
N VAL A 429 -26.32 -7.68 26.97
CA VAL A 429 -25.76 -7.08 25.76
C VAL A 429 -25.52 -5.58 25.98
N GLU A 430 -26.50 -4.85 26.50
CA GLU A 430 -26.36 -3.43 26.89
C GLU A 430 -25.16 -3.22 27.80
N ARG A 431 -25.08 -3.98 28.89
CA ARG A 431 -23.94 -3.88 29.82
C ARG A 431 -22.59 -4.09 29.14
N LYS A 432 -22.48 -5.04 28.19
CA LYS A 432 -21.24 -5.27 27.43
C LYS A 432 -20.95 -4.15 26.44
N MET A 433 -21.99 -3.56 25.84
CA MET A 433 -21.85 -2.41 24.96
C MET A 433 -21.33 -1.21 25.74
N ASP A 434 -21.89 -0.92 26.92
CA ASP A 434 -21.47 0.19 27.77
C ASP A 434 -20.01 0.08 28.18
N ILE A 435 -19.59 -1.11 28.66
CA ILE A 435 -18.19 -1.37 29.00
C ILE A 435 -17.28 -1.18 27.79
N CYS A 436 -17.69 -1.70 26.61
CA CYS A 436 -16.90 -1.54 25.40
C CYS A 436 -16.75 -0.06 25.03
N ASN A 437 -17.86 0.69 25.01
CA ASN A 437 -17.89 2.10 24.62
C ASN A 437 -17.02 2.98 25.54
N GLN A 438 -16.94 2.66 26.83
CA GLN A 438 -16.06 3.35 27.78
C GLN A 438 -14.57 3.15 27.46
N GLN A 439 -14.19 2.02 26.85
CA GLN A 439 -12.80 1.67 26.57
C GLN A 439 -12.35 2.04 25.14
N VAL A 440 -13.29 2.35 24.22
CA VAL A 440 -12.95 2.59 22.81
C VAL A 440 -12.01 3.79 22.66
N ALA A 441 -12.29 4.90 23.32
CA ALA A 441 -11.49 6.13 23.20
C ALA A 441 -10.04 5.89 23.66
N ASP A 442 -9.86 5.22 24.78
CA ASP A 442 -8.52 4.95 25.33
C ASP A 442 -7.75 3.95 24.44
N LEU A 443 -8.44 2.96 23.85
CA LEU A 443 -7.86 2.02 22.89
C LEU A 443 -7.52 2.67 21.54
N GLU A 444 -8.30 3.65 21.10
CA GLU A 444 -8.03 4.46 19.91
C GLU A 444 -6.72 5.24 20.07
N GLU A 445 -6.54 5.88 21.23
CA GLU A 445 -5.31 6.61 21.56
C GLU A 445 -4.10 5.67 21.63
N HIS A 446 -4.26 4.45 22.16
CA HIS A 446 -3.19 3.48 22.24
C HIS A 446 -2.71 2.97 20.87
N TYR A 447 -3.62 2.80 19.91
CA TYR A 447 -3.32 2.30 18.57
C TYR A 447 -3.35 3.42 17.52
N GLU A 448 -2.27 4.21 17.48
CA GLU A 448 -2.06 5.25 16.48
C GLU A 448 -2.16 4.67 15.04
N GLY A 449 -2.95 5.32 14.19
CA GLY A 449 -3.17 4.87 12.81
C GLY A 449 -4.22 3.76 12.66
N SER A 450 -5.02 3.50 13.70
CA SER A 450 -6.17 2.62 13.62
C SER A 450 -7.25 3.12 12.65
N ILE A 451 -8.01 2.18 12.08
CA ILE A 451 -8.99 2.46 11.02
C ILE A 451 -10.40 2.17 11.55
N PHE A 452 -11.25 3.19 11.53
CA PHE A 452 -12.65 3.07 11.94
C PHE A 452 -13.55 2.70 10.77
N LEU A 453 -14.42 1.72 11.00
CA LEU A 453 -15.33 1.15 10.02
C LEU A 453 -16.75 1.20 10.56
N ASN A 454 -17.70 1.61 9.73
CA ASN A 454 -19.10 1.41 10.04
C ASN A 454 -19.45 -0.08 9.84
N ALA A 455 -19.71 -0.78 10.94
CA ALA A 455 -20.08 -2.20 10.92
C ALA A 455 -21.59 -2.43 10.68
N ASP A 456 -22.38 -1.36 10.55
CA ASP A 456 -23.79 -1.42 10.15
C ASP A 456 -23.97 -1.41 8.63
N GLN A 457 -23.29 -2.34 7.96
CA GLN A 457 -23.35 -2.52 6.50
C GLN A 457 -23.38 -4.00 6.16
N ASP A 458 -23.54 -4.30 4.88
CA ASP A 458 -23.37 -5.66 4.36
C ASP A 458 -21.96 -6.20 4.71
N PRO A 459 -21.84 -7.46 5.18
CA PRO A 459 -20.55 -8.02 5.56
C PRO A 459 -19.50 -8.01 4.46
N TYR A 460 -19.88 -8.14 3.19
CA TYR A 460 -18.94 -8.15 2.07
C TYR A 460 -18.45 -6.73 1.74
N THR A 461 -19.29 -5.70 1.86
CA THR A 461 -18.84 -4.30 1.75
C THR A 461 -17.78 -3.97 2.81
N ILE A 462 -18.02 -4.41 4.06
CA ILE A 462 -17.04 -4.23 5.15
C ILE A 462 -15.73 -4.97 4.82
N PHE A 463 -15.83 -6.19 4.31
CA PHE A 463 -14.68 -7.00 3.93
C PHE A 463 -13.84 -6.37 2.81
N GLU A 464 -14.49 -5.89 1.75
CA GLU A 464 -13.83 -5.18 0.64
C GLU A 464 -13.09 -3.94 1.13
N TYR A 465 -13.69 -3.19 2.06
CA TYR A 465 -13.03 -2.03 2.65
C TYR A 465 -11.78 -2.43 3.45
N ILE A 466 -11.89 -3.43 4.34
CA ILE A 466 -10.76 -3.97 5.10
C ILE A 466 -9.64 -4.41 4.15
N GLU A 467 -9.97 -5.17 3.11
CA GLU A 467 -9.03 -5.61 2.07
C GLU A 467 -8.31 -4.44 1.42
N SER A 468 -9.03 -3.37 1.05
CA SER A 468 -8.43 -2.18 0.46
C SER A 468 -7.37 -1.52 1.35
N CYS A 469 -7.50 -1.66 2.68
CA CYS A 469 -6.59 -1.14 3.69
C CYS A 469 -5.42 -2.10 4.00
N LEU A 470 -5.58 -3.40 3.78
CA LEU A 470 -4.48 -4.37 3.85
C LEU A 470 -3.49 -4.15 2.70
N ILE A 471 -4.00 -3.86 1.51
CA ILE A 471 -3.23 -3.69 0.27
C ILE A 471 -2.46 -2.35 0.23
N LYS A 472 -2.94 -1.32 0.94
CA LYS A 472 -2.27 -0.01 1.01
C LYS A 472 -1.13 -0.05 2.06
N PRO A 473 -0.02 0.67 1.84
CA PRO A 473 1.03 0.81 2.86
C PRO A 473 0.45 1.42 4.15
N LEU A 474 1.08 1.12 5.30
CA LEU A 474 0.73 1.77 6.56
C LEU A 474 0.81 3.29 6.44
N PRO A 475 -0.13 4.07 7.01
CA PRO A 475 0.12 5.48 7.25
C PRO A 475 1.39 5.57 8.11
N VAL A 476 2.40 6.28 7.60
CA VAL A 476 3.62 6.55 8.36
C VAL A 476 3.22 7.47 9.52
N ALA A 477 3.69 7.17 10.73
CA ALA A 477 3.54 8.07 11.86
C ALA A 477 4.04 9.47 11.45
N LYS A 478 3.27 10.51 11.76
CA LYS A 478 3.76 11.88 11.60
C LYS A 478 4.91 12.05 12.61
N LEU A 479 6.14 12.13 12.11
CA LEU A 479 7.31 12.51 12.90
C LEU A 479 7.19 13.96 13.37
#